data_AF-A0A821PVX3-F1
#
_entry.id   AF-A0A821PVX3-F1
#
_cell.length_a   1.000
_cell.length_b   1.000
_cell.length_c   1.000
_cell.angle_alpha   90.00
_cell.angle_beta   90.00
_cell.angle_gamma   90.00
#
_symmetry.space_group_name_H-M   'P 1'
#
loop_
_entity.id
_entity.type
_entity.pdbx_description
1 polymer ?
#
loop_
_entity_poly.entity_id
_entity_poly.type
_entity_poly.pdbx_seq_one_letter_code
_entity_poly.pdbx_strand_id
1 'polypeptide(L)'
;DQINPLSIPSLAFSAFQCSFAIITPALISGAVVGRMKIIPYMLFIFLWATFCYDPLARWVFYDLGWLRQLGVVDFAGGLVVHVSSGVSGLVAALILGSRAQFDPDVLNTGQTNIPFTIVGTGLLWVGW
;
A
#
# COMPACT_ATOMS: atom_id res chain seq x y z
N ASP A 1 -34.14 12.87 5.44
CA ASP A 1 -34.22 12.39 6.83
C ASP A 1 -34.76 10.96 6.91
N GLN A 2 -33.95 10.00 6.48
CA GLN A 2 -34.17 8.56 6.74
C GLN A 2 -32.98 8.08 7.56
N ILE A 3 -33.29 7.60 8.76
CA ILE A 3 -32.37 7.30 9.84
C ILE A 3 -31.54 6.07 9.45
N ASN A 4 -30.33 6.30 8.95
CA ASN A 4 -29.28 5.27 8.92
C ASN A 4 -28.63 5.27 10.31
N PRO A 5 -28.75 4.20 11.12
CA PRO A 5 -28.28 4.19 12.51
C PRO A 5 -26.74 4.22 12.67
N LEU A 6 -25.98 4.29 11.57
CA LEU A 6 -24.52 4.41 11.52
C LEU A 6 -24.10 5.42 10.42
N SER A 7 -24.59 6.67 10.50
CA SER A 7 -24.13 7.72 9.60
C SER A 7 -22.76 8.24 10.05
N ILE A 8 -21.68 7.61 9.57
CA ILE A 8 -20.31 8.12 9.76
C ILE A 8 -20.21 9.47 9.02
N PRO A 9 -19.70 10.54 9.66
CA PRO A 9 -19.47 11.81 8.98
C PRO A 9 -18.62 11.62 7.73
N SER A 10 -19.01 12.24 6.60
CA SER A 10 -18.30 12.07 5.32
C SER A 10 -16.81 12.40 5.40
N LEU A 11 -16.45 13.41 6.21
CA LEU A 11 -15.06 13.78 6.47
C LEU A 11 -14.30 12.66 7.22
N ALA A 12 -14.93 12.04 8.22
CA ALA A 12 -14.33 10.94 8.97
C ALA A 12 -14.16 9.69 8.10
N PHE A 13 -15.13 9.37 7.25
CA PHE A 13 -15.02 8.28 6.28
C PHE A 13 -13.93 8.55 5.24
N SER A 14 -13.82 9.78 4.74
CA SER A 14 -12.78 10.17 3.78
C SER A 14 -11.39 10.08 4.42
N ALA A 15 -11.23 10.57 5.65
CA ALA A 15 -9.97 10.47 6.39
C ALA A 15 -9.57 9.01 6.65
N PHE A 16 -10.54 8.15 6.97
CA PHE A 16 -10.32 6.71 7.11
C PHE A 16 -9.88 6.09 5.78
N GLN A 17 -10.53 6.37 4.65
CA GLN A 17 -10.10 5.86 3.34
C GLN A 17 -8.71 6.38 2.92
N CYS A 18 -8.39 7.63 3.26
CA CYS A 18 -7.06 8.19 3.00
C CYS A 18 -5.94 7.45 3.75
N SER A 19 -6.19 6.83 4.91
CA SER A 19 -5.15 6.06 5.61
C SER A 19 -4.74 4.81 4.80
N PHE A 20 -5.70 4.11 4.19
CA PHE A 20 -5.44 3.01 3.25
C PHE A 20 -4.70 3.51 2.01
N ALA A 21 -5.09 4.67 1.49
CA ALA A 21 -4.43 5.27 0.33
C ALA A 21 -2.96 5.64 0.61
N ILE A 22 -2.64 6.03 1.85
CA ILE A 22 -1.27 6.41 2.25
C ILE A 22 -0.41 5.17 2.53
N ILE A 23 -0.94 4.13 3.19
CA ILE A 23 -0.14 2.95 3.54
C ILE A 23 0.25 2.13 2.31
N THR A 24 -0.60 2.11 1.28
CA THR A 24 -0.38 1.29 0.07
C THR A 24 0.92 1.64 -0.68
N PRO A 25 1.18 2.91 -1.07
CA PRO A 25 2.47 3.28 -1.66
C PRO A 25 3.62 3.18 -0.65
N ALA A 26 3.39 3.34 0.65
CA ALA A 26 4.42 3.10 1.65
C ALA A 26 4.91 1.64 1.63
N LEU A 27 4.02 0.67 1.39
CA LEU A 27 4.41 -0.74 1.18
C LEU A 27 5.22 -0.93 -0.10
N ILE A 28 4.83 -0.30 -1.21
CA ILE A 28 5.58 -0.34 -2.48
C ILE A 28 7.00 0.20 -2.31
N SER A 29 7.18 1.24 -1.48
CA SER A 29 8.48 1.86 -1.19
C SER A 29 9.52 0.84 -0.72
N GLY A 30 9.10 -0.17 0.06
CA GLY A 30 10.00 -1.21 0.59
C GLY A 30 10.64 -2.07 -0.50
N ALA A 31 9.95 -2.26 -1.62
CA ALA A 31 10.47 -3.01 -2.77
C ALA A 31 11.48 -2.20 -3.60
N VAL A 32 11.30 -0.88 -3.68
CA VAL A 32 12.09 0.02 -4.54
C VAL A 32 13.18 0.79 -3.80
N VAL A 33 13.23 0.70 -2.46
CA VAL A 33 14.24 1.38 -1.65
C VAL A 33 15.66 0.99 -2.10
N GLY A 34 16.50 2.00 -2.29
CA GLY A 34 17.87 1.85 -2.81
C GLY A 34 17.98 1.61 -4.31
N ARG A 35 16.86 1.58 -5.06
CA ARG A 35 16.82 1.34 -6.52
C ARG A 35 16.24 2.50 -7.32
N MET A 36 15.56 3.44 -6.68
CA MET A 36 14.89 4.58 -7.32
C MET A 36 15.23 5.90 -6.64
N LYS A 37 15.38 6.98 -7.41
CA LYS A 37 15.53 8.34 -6.87
C LYS A 37 14.18 8.83 -6.32
N ILE A 38 14.22 9.72 -5.34
CA ILE A 38 13.01 10.21 -4.65
C ILE A 38 12.03 10.96 -5.57
N ILE A 39 12.53 11.78 -6.52
CA ILE A 39 11.67 12.56 -7.42
C ILE A 39 10.89 11.65 -8.39
N PRO A 40 11.52 10.73 -9.14
CA PRO A 40 10.79 9.72 -9.92
C PRO A 40 9.83 8.89 -9.08
N TYR A 41 10.20 8.56 -7.84
CA TYR A 41 9.34 7.80 -6.94
C TYR A 41 8.08 8.58 -6.56
N MET A 42 8.20 9.88 -6.23
CA MET A 42 7.05 10.75 -5.95
C MET A 42 6.09 10.85 -7.15
N LEU A 43 6.63 10.97 -8.37
CA LEU A 43 5.80 10.96 -9.58
C LEU A 43 5.12 9.61 -9.79
N PHE A 44 5.85 8.52 -9.56
CA PHE A 44 5.32 7.16 -9.65
C PHE A 44 4.15 6.94 -8.70
N ILE A 45 4.29 7.27 -7.40
CA ILE A 45 3.20 7.06 -6.44
C ILE A 45 1.98 7.92 -6.76
N PHE A 46 2.16 9.14 -7.27
CA PHE A 46 1.06 10.01 -7.67
C PHE A 46 0.27 9.40 -8.82
N LEU A 47 0.98 9.01 -9.90
CA LEU A 47 0.35 8.36 -11.05
C LEU A 47 -0.27 7.01 -10.67
N TRP A 48 0.42 6.22 -9.86
CA TRP A 48 -0.05 4.92 -9.42
C TRP A 48 -1.30 5.03 -8.53
N ALA A 49 -1.36 6.02 -7.64
CA ALA A 49 -2.55 6.27 -6.83
C ALA A 49 -3.75 6.60 -7.73
N THR A 50 -3.59 7.52 -8.68
CA THR A 50 -4.67 7.95 -9.58
C THR A 50 -5.13 6.86 -10.55
N PHE A 51 -4.21 6.10 -11.14
CA PHE A 51 -4.53 5.16 -12.23
C PHE A 51 -4.68 3.71 -11.77
N CYS A 52 -4.16 3.34 -10.59
CA CYS A 52 -4.25 1.97 -10.08
C CYS A 52 -5.08 1.91 -8.79
N TYR A 53 -4.71 2.69 -7.77
CA TYR A 53 -5.37 2.62 -6.46
C TYR A 53 -6.83 3.09 -6.51
N ASP A 54 -7.09 4.30 -7.01
CA ASP A 54 -8.43 4.90 -7.00
C ASP A 54 -9.46 4.05 -7.78
N PRO A 55 -9.14 3.51 -8.99
CA PRO A 55 -10.02 2.59 -9.69
C PRO A 55 -10.27 1.29 -8.90
N LEU A 56 -9.22 0.67 -8.34
CA LEU A 56 -9.35 -0.56 -7.55
C LEU A 56 -10.22 -0.35 -6.31
N ALA A 57 -9.97 0.73 -5.57
CA ALA A 57 -10.75 1.10 -4.40
C ALA A 57 -12.22 1.35 -4.78
N ARG A 58 -12.49 2.03 -5.90
CA ARG A 58 -13.85 2.22 -6.41
C ARG A 58 -14.50 0.90 -6.85
N TRP A 59 -13.78 -0.06 -7.39
CA TRP A 59 -14.37 -1.32 -7.82
C TRP A 59 -14.76 -2.22 -6.64
N VAL A 60 -14.01 -2.16 -5.54
CA VAL A 60 -14.13 -3.09 -4.41
C VAL A 60 -14.89 -2.47 -3.22
N PHE A 61 -14.62 -1.22 -2.86
CA PHE A 61 -15.20 -0.60 -1.66
C PHE A 61 -16.49 0.18 -1.92
N TYR A 62 -16.69 0.68 -3.14
CA TYR A 62 -17.93 1.35 -3.48
C TYR A 62 -19.06 0.34 -3.68
N ASP A 63 -20.25 0.64 -3.17
CA ASP A 63 -21.40 -0.28 -3.26
C ASP A 63 -21.84 -0.54 -4.72
N LEU A 64 -21.64 0.43 -5.63
CA LEU A 64 -21.87 0.22 -7.07
C LEU A 64 -20.58 -0.16 -7.83
N GLY A 65 -19.52 -0.53 -7.12
CA GLY A 65 -18.31 -1.08 -7.72
C GLY A 65 -18.61 -2.46 -8.31
N TRP A 66 -18.14 -2.71 -9.53
CA TRP A 66 -18.48 -3.93 -10.26
C TRP A 66 -17.95 -5.20 -9.56
N LEU A 67 -16.76 -5.16 -8.94
CA LEU A 67 -16.22 -6.31 -8.19
C LEU A 67 -17.09 -6.60 -6.95
N ARG A 68 -17.54 -5.56 -6.25
CA ARG A 68 -18.45 -5.69 -5.12
C ARG A 68 -19.80 -6.28 -5.54
N GLN A 69 -20.33 -5.86 -6.70
CA GLN A 69 -21.56 -6.42 -7.28
C GLN A 69 -21.41 -7.88 -7.71
N LEU A 70 -20.21 -8.32 -8.11
CA LEU A 70 -19.90 -9.72 -8.38
C LEU A 70 -19.76 -10.59 -7.12
N GLY A 71 -19.89 -10.01 -5.92
CA GLY A 71 -19.78 -10.73 -4.65
C GLY A 71 -18.35 -10.87 -4.13
N VAL A 72 -17.39 -10.09 -4.64
CA VAL A 72 -16.05 -10.03 -4.05
C VAL A 72 -16.14 -9.43 -2.66
N VAL A 73 -15.69 -10.18 -1.66
CA VAL A 73 -15.65 -9.74 -0.26
C VAL A 73 -14.23 -9.36 0.10
N ASP A 74 -13.99 -8.05 0.22
CA ASP A 74 -12.76 -7.50 0.77
C ASP A 74 -13.12 -6.54 1.91
N PHE A 75 -12.90 -6.99 3.15
CA PHE A 75 -13.33 -6.27 4.34
C PHE A 75 -12.44 -5.07 4.69
N ALA A 76 -11.11 -5.22 4.52
CA ALA A 76 -10.11 -4.25 4.98
C ALA A 76 -9.02 -3.94 3.95
N GLY A 77 -9.21 -4.29 2.67
CA GLY A 77 -8.24 -4.00 1.63
C GLY A 77 -7.19 -5.10 1.41
N GLY A 78 -7.55 -6.36 1.63
CA GLY A 78 -6.75 -7.51 1.20
C GLY A 78 -6.32 -7.39 -0.26
N LEU A 79 -7.28 -7.08 -1.15
CA LEU A 79 -7.02 -6.89 -2.58
C LEU A 79 -6.51 -5.48 -2.87
N VAL A 80 -7.20 -4.48 -2.33
CA VAL A 80 -6.96 -3.06 -2.67
C VAL A 80 -5.61 -2.57 -2.15
N VAL A 81 -5.16 -3.03 -0.98
CA VAL A 81 -3.89 -2.62 -0.35
C VAL A 81 -2.81 -3.68 -0.55
N HIS A 82 -3.00 -4.91 -0.06
CA HIS A 82 -1.89 -5.87 0.02
C HIS A 82 -1.54 -6.49 -1.32
N VAL A 83 -2.53 -6.98 -2.06
CA VAL A 83 -2.28 -7.59 -3.38
C VAL A 83 -1.81 -6.53 -4.38
N SER A 84 -2.46 -5.36 -4.43
CA SER A 84 -2.07 -4.30 -5.35
C SER A 84 -0.63 -3.80 -5.11
N SER A 85 -0.25 -3.53 -3.85
CA SER A 85 1.10 -3.08 -3.49
C SER A 85 2.13 -4.19 -3.66
N GLY A 86 1.80 -5.43 -3.31
CA GLY A 86 2.67 -6.59 -3.49
C GLY A 86 3.01 -6.85 -4.95
N VAL A 87 2.01 -6.85 -5.84
CA VAL A 87 2.21 -7.00 -7.29
C VAL A 87 2.98 -5.82 -7.85
N SER A 88 2.65 -4.60 -7.45
CA SER A 88 3.35 -3.39 -7.91
C SER A 88 4.81 -3.37 -7.48
N GLY A 89 5.09 -3.77 -6.23
CA GLY A 89 6.45 -3.92 -5.70
C GLY A 89 7.24 -4.99 -6.42
N LEU A 90 6.62 -6.15 -6.71
CA LEU A 90 7.25 -7.22 -7.49
C LEU A 90 7.60 -6.74 -8.91
N VAL A 91 6.65 -6.15 -9.63
CA VAL A 91 6.87 -5.63 -10.99
C VAL A 91 7.95 -4.55 -10.98
N ALA A 92 7.91 -3.62 -10.01
CA ALA A 92 8.94 -2.59 -9.87
C ALA A 92 10.32 -3.21 -9.57
N ALA A 93 10.39 -4.24 -8.72
CA ALA A 93 11.65 -4.93 -8.42
C ALA A 93 12.23 -5.67 -9.64
N LEU A 94 11.38 -6.23 -10.50
CA LEU A 94 11.79 -6.86 -11.75
C LEU A 94 12.30 -5.84 -12.78
N ILE A 95 11.61 -4.69 -12.93
CA ILE A 95 11.98 -3.64 -13.89
C ILE A 95 13.26 -2.91 -13.45
N LEU A 96 13.39 -2.58 -12.16
CA LEU A 96 14.54 -1.85 -11.63
C LEU A 96 15.79 -2.74 -11.49
N GLY A 97 15.64 -4.06 -11.52
CA GLY A 97 16.74 -5.02 -11.41
C GLY A 97 17.30 -5.17 -10.00
N SER A 98 18.43 -5.88 -9.89
CA SER A 98 19.08 -6.18 -8.62
C SER A 98 19.61 -4.93 -7.92
N ARG A 99 19.63 -4.93 -6.57
CA ARG A 99 20.46 -3.97 -5.83
C ARG A 99 21.92 -4.21 -6.24
N ALA A 100 22.64 -3.15 -6.57
CA ALA A 100 24.05 -3.26 -6.95
C ALA A 100 24.84 -3.93 -5.82
N GLN A 101 25.72 -4.85 -6.20
CA GLN A 101 26.58 -5.67 -5.33
C GLN A 101 25.81 -6.60 -4.37
N PHE A 102 25.41 -7.76 -4.89
CA PHE A 102 25.18 -8.94 -4.05
C PHE A 102 26.56 -9.40 -3.55
N ASP A 103 27.03 -8.78 -2.48
CA ASP A 103 28.21 -9.23 -1.75
C ASP A 103 27.75 -10.22 -0.68
N PRO A 104 28.10 -11.51 -0.79
CA PRO A 104 27.73 -12.53 0.20
C PRO A 104 28.20 -12.18 1.62
N ASP A 105 29.28 -11.40 1.77
CA ASP A 105 29.80 -10.97 3.07
C ASP A 105 28.96 -9.84 3.69
N VAL A 106 28.25 -9.07 2.87
CA VAL A 106 27.37 -7.97 3.32
C VAL A 106 26.09 -8.47 4.00
N LEU A 107 25.63 -9.69 3.67
CA LEU A 107 24.53 -10.36 4.39
C LEU A 107 24.92 -10.69 5.84
N ASN A 108 26.22 -10.88 6.13
CA ASN A 108 26.72 -11.12 7.48
C ASN A 108 26.93 -9.82 8.28
N THR A 109 27.02 -8.66 7.62
CA THR A 109 27.17 -7.34 8.26
C THR A 109 25.82 -6.63 8.44
N GLY A 110 24.91 -7.17 9.25
CA GLY A 110 23.87 -6.42 9.99
C GLY A 110 23.26 -5.17 9.34
N GLN A 111 22.86 -5.20 8.07
CA GLN A 111 22.32 -4.01 7.38
C GLN A 111 20.90 -3.60 7.82
N THR A 112 20.26 -4.41 8.65
CA THR A 112 18.94 -4.14 9.20
C THR A 112 19.04 -3.75 10.67
N ASN A 113 18.58 -2.56 11.00
CA ASN A 113 18.44 -2.13 12.38
C ASN A 113 17.23 -2.87 13.00
N ILE A 114 17.53 -3.94 13.75
CA ILE A 114 16.53 -4.80 14.38
C ILE A 114 15.62 -4.02 15.33
N PRO A 115 16.12 -3.12 16.20
CA PRO A 115 15.25 -2.24 17.00
C PRO A 115 14.23 -1.47 16.15
N PHE A 116 14.64 -0.83 15.06
CA PHE A 116 13.68 -0.11 14.18
C PHE A 116 12.68 -1.03 13.50
N THR A 117 13.09 -2.26 13.16
CA THR A 117 12.19 -3.27 12.58
C THR A 117 11.11 -3.68 13.59
N ILE A 118 11.48 -3.90 14.85
CA ILE A 118 10.54 -4.22 15.93
C ILE A 118 9.60 -3.05 16.20
N VAL A 119 10.12 -1.82 16.29
CA VAL A 119 9.28 -0.62 16.49
C VAL A 119 8.28 -0.46 15.33
N GLY A 120 8.74 -0.58 14.08
CA GLY A 120 7.87 -0.51 12.91
C GLY A 120 6.81 -1.61 12.90
N THR A 121 7.19 -2.83 13.27
CA THR A 121 6.25 -3.97 13.38
C THR A 121 5.22 -3.74 14.48
N GLY A 122 5.63 -3.20 15.64
CA GLY A 122 4.72 -2.84 16.72
C GLY A 122 3.73 -1.74 16.32
N LEU A 123 4.20 -0.72 15.59
CA LEU A 123 3.32 0.33 15.06
C LEU A 123 2.32 -0.21 14.04
N LEU A 124 2.76 -1.09 13.13
CA LEU A 124 1.87 -1.75 12.17
C LEU A 124 0.86 -2.65 12.88
N TRP A 125 1.27 -3.40 13.90
CA TRP A 125 0.38 -4.28 14.64
C TRP A 125 -0.67 -3.49 15.44
N VAL A 126 -0.30 -2.36 16.06
CA VAL A 126 -1.26 -1.52 16.80
C VAL A 126 -2.19 -0.76 15.85
N GLY A 127 -1.69 -0.36 14.68
CA GLY A 127 -2.48 0.38 13.69
C GLY A 127 -3.40 -0.48 12.83
N TRP A 128 -3.27 -1.81 12.90
CA TRP A 128 -4.02 -2.79 12.12
C TRP A 128 -5.05 -3.51 12.97
#